data_AF-A0A955RGN2-F1
#
_entry.id   AF-A0A955RGN2-F1
#
_cell.length_a   1.000
_cell.length_b   1.000
_cell.length_c   1.000
_cell.angle_alpha   90.00
_cell.angle_beta   90.00
_cell.angle_gamma   90.00
#
_symmetry.space_group_name_H-M   'P 1'
#
loop_
_entity.id
_entity.type
_entity.pdbx_description
1 polymer ?
#
loop_
_entity_poly.entity_id
_entity_poly.type
_entity_poly.pdbx_seq_one_letter_code
_entity_poly.pdbx_strand_id
1 'polypeptide(L)' 'PAPTDPLARASTLTAEGADQVRFIGPAGTFPPGPVPPGEYRVMATFGGTEVPAGKVVVEPGASVVLRCDPSFMRCRAR' A
#
# COMPACT_ATOMS: atom_id res chain seq x y z
N PRO A 1 -2.67 -26.20 -19.34
CA PRO A 1 -2.95 -25.76 -17.95
C PRO A 1 -2.24 -24.43 -17.66
N ALA A 2 -2.99 -23.32 -17.62
CA ALA A 2 -2.46 -22.05 -17.14
C ALA A 2 -2.24 -22.13 -15.62
N PRO A 3 -1.21 -21.48 -15.05
CA PRO A 3 -1.04 -21.44 -13.61
C PRO A 3 -2.22 -20.68 -13.01
N THR A 4 -3.07 -21.40 -12.27
CA THR A 4 -4.12 -20.84 -11.43
C THR A 4 -3.46 -20.24 -10.20
N ASP A 5 -2.71 -19.15 -10.38
CA ASP A 5 -2.02 -18.52 -9.28
C ASP A 5 -3.06 -17.75 -8.45
N PRO A 6 -3.21 -18.01 -7.13
CA PRO A 6 -4.01 -17.14 -6.27
C PRO A 6 -3.47 -15.70 -6.24
N LEU A 7 -2.21 -15.49 -6.68
CA LEU A 7 -1.65 -14.17 -6.96
C LEU A 7 -2.17 -13.53 -8.27
N ALA A 8 -2.87 -14.26 -9.14
CA ALA A 8 -3.46 -13.69 -10.36
C ALA A 8 -4.56 -12.66 -10.07
N ARG A 9 -5.02 -12.57 -8.81
CA ARG A 9 -5.86 -11.47 -8.30
C ARG A 9 -5.20 -10.68 -7.18
N ALA A 10 -3.95 -10.99 -6.82
CA ALA A 10 -3.20 -10.18 -5.89
C ALA A 10 -2.91 -8.84 -6.55
N SER A 11 -3.26 -7.80 -5.82
CA SER A 11 -3.04 -6.44 -6.24
C SER A 11 -1.68 -6.00 -5.72
N THR A 12 -0.98 -5.16 -6.45
CA THR A 12 0.33 -4.68 -6.02
C THR A 12 0.17 -3.30 -5.41
N LEU A 13 0.61 -3.14 -4.17
CA LEU A 13 0.59 -1.86 -3.48
C LEU A 13 2.01 -1.47 -3.12
N THR A 14 2.56 -0.47 -3.81
CA THR A 14 3.90 0.07 -3.55
C THR A 14 3.81 1.49 -3.04
N ALA A 15 4.86 1.94 -2.35
CA ALA A 15 4.97 3.32 -1.91
C ALA A 15 6.39 3.85 -2.08
N GLU A 16 6.52 5.12 -2.41
CA GLU A 16 7.78 5.82 -2.64
C GLU A 16 7.80 7.15 -1.87
N GLY A 17 8.96 7.59 -1.38
CA GLY A 17 9.13 8.90 -0.72
C GLY A 17 8.88 8.92 0.79
N ALA A 18 8.76 7.75 1.44
CA ALA A 18 8.75 7.59 2.89
C ALA A 18 9.85 6.59 3.32
N ASP A 19 10.35 6.71 4.55
CA ASP A 19 11.40 5.83 5.08
C ASP A 19 10.89 4.39 5.27
N GLN A 20 9.65 4.26 5.75
CA GLN A 20 8.94 3.00 5.86
C GLN A 20 7.46 3.22 5.56
N VAL A 21 6.81 2.20 5.00
CA VAL A 21 5.37 2.22 4.76
C VAL A 21 4.76 0.89 5.17
N ARG A 22 3.61 0.96 5.83
CA ARG A 22 2.80 -0.19 6.24
C ARG A 22 1.36 0.02 5.82
N PHE A 23 0.75 -1.03 5.30
CA PHE A 23 -0.63 -1.03 4.84
C PHE A 23 -1.49 -1.82 5.80
N ILE A 24 -2.36 -1.13 6.53
CA ILE A 24 -3.28 -1.76 7.48
C ILE A 24 -4.60 -2.00 6.76
N GLY A 25 -4.86 -3.25 6.42
CA GLY A 25 -6.09 -3.70 5.76
C GLY A 25 -6.94 -4.62 6.64
N PRO A 26 -8.04 -5.15 6.11
CA PRO A 26 -8.96 -6.01 6.86
C PRO A 26 -8.33 -7.34 7.28
N ALA A 27 -7.36 -7.84 6.51
CA ALA A 27 -6.65 -9.10 6.79
C ALA A 27 -5.41 -8.92 7.68
N GLY A 28 -5.08 -7.69 8.08
CA GLY A 28 -3.91 -7.38 8.89
C GLY A 28 -3.02 -6.30 8.28
N THR A 29 -1.76 -6.28 8.67
CA THR A 29 -0.77 -5.31 8.20
C THR A 29 0.14 -5.93 7.16
N PHE A 30 0.29 -5.25 6.03
CA PHE A 30 1.08 -5.70 4.89
C PHE A 30 2.21 -4.71 4.59
N PRO A 31 3.41 -5.20 4.22
CA PRO A 31 4.46 -4.36 3.66
C PRO A 31 4.14 -3.99 2.20
N PRO A 32 4.93 -3.09 1.58
CA PRO A 32 4.85 -2.84 0.15
C PRO A 32 5.12 -4.08 -0.68
N GLY A 33 4.23 -4.35 -1.64
CA GLY A 33 4.24 -5.55 -2.46
C GLY A 33 2.84 -6.08 -2.77
N PRO A 34 2.72 -7.40 -3.03
CA PRO A 34 1.45 -8.05 -3.30
C PRO A 34 0.56 -8.05 -2.06
N VAL A 35 -0.65 -7.52 -2.19
CA VAL A 35 -1.68 -7.46 -1.15
C VAL A 35 -3.02 -7.94 -1.72
N PRO A 36 -3.91 -8.50 -0.88
CA PRO A 36 -5.26 -8.81 -1.32
C PRO A 36 -6.03 -7.53 -1.67
N PRO A 37 -7.03 -7.59 -2.55
CA PRO A 37 -7.90 -6.44 -2.80
C PRO A 37 -8.67 -6.04 -1.55
N GLY A 38 -8.88 -4.74 -1.36
CA GLY A 38 -9.56 -4.18 -0.19
C GLY A 38 -9.18 -2.73 0.09
N GLU A 39 -9.75 -2.18 1.17
CA GLU A 39 -9.36 -0.85 1.67
C GLU A 39 -8.18 -0.98 2.65
N TYR A 40 -7.16 -0.16 2.44
CA TYR A 40 -5.96 -0.10 3.28
C TYR A 40 -5.76 1.30 3.82
N ARG A 41 -5.44 1.39 5.11
CA ARG A 41 -4.88 2.60 5.72
C ARG A 41 -3.37 2.58 5.53
N VAL A 42 -2.84 3.69 5.04
CA VAL A 42 -1.41 3.88 4.80
C VAL A 42 -0.81 4.50 6.05
N MET A 43 0.06 3.76 6.72
CA MET A 43 0.95 4.28 7.76
C MET A 43 2.31 4.49 7.12
N ALA A 44 2.86 5.69 7.24
CA ALA A 44 4.20 5.97 6.72
C ALA A 44 5.06 6.55 7.83
N THR A 45 6.34 6.21 7.80
CA THR A 45 7.35 6.77 8.69
C THR A 45 8.12 7.83 7.93
N PHE A 46 8.16 9.04 8.49
CA PHE A 46 8.96 10.15 7.98
C PHE A 46 9.90 10.63 9.09
N GLY A 47 11.20 10.59 8.86
CA GLY A 47 12.20 11.03 9.84
C GLY A 47 12.09 10.30 11.19
N GLY A 48 11.73 9.01 11.17
CA GLY A 48 11.53 8.19 12.36
C GLY A 48 10.18 8.35 13.07
N THR A 49 9.30 9.23 12.59
CA THR A 49 7.93 9.38 13.14
C THR A 49 6.93 8.64 12.27
N GLU A 50 6.23 7.67 12.84
CA GLU A 50 5.13 6.98 12.15
C GLU A 50 3.84 7.82 12.23
N VAL A 51 3.23 8.07 11.08
CA VAL A 51 2.00 8.87 10.95
C VAL A 51 1.01 8.21 9.98
N PRO A 52 -0.30 8.41 10.19
CA PRO A 52 -1.31 8.00 9.23
C PRO A 52 -1.24 8.89 7.99
N ALA A 53 -0.69 8.36 6.91
CA ALA A 53 -0.38 9.11 5.70
C ALA A 53 -1.50 9.09 4.65
N GLY A 54 -2.51 8.22 4.80
CA GLY A 54 -3.67 8.22 3.91
C GLY A 54 -4.49 6.94 3.96
N LYS A 55 -5.38 6.80 2.97
CA LYS A 55 -6.15 5.59 2.70
C LYS A 55 -6.09 5.30 1.21
N VAL A 56 -6.17 4.03 0.85
CA VAL A 56 -6.15 3.56 -0.53
C VAL A 56 -7.10 2.39 -0.68
N VAL A 57 -7.88 2.41 -1.75
CA VAL A 57 -8.73 1.27 -2.13
C VAL A 57 -8.00 0.54 -3.24
N VAL A 58 -7.81 -0.75 -3.04
CA VAL A 58 -7.06 -1.61 -3.95
C VAL A 58 -8.05 -2.57 -4.60
N GLU A 59 -8.28 -2.38 -5.89
CA GLU A 59 -9.14 -3.24 -6.69
C GLU A 59 -8.43 -4.57 -7.03
N PRO A 60 -9.18 -5.66 -7.28
CA PRO A 60 -8.59 -6.96 -7.61
C PRO A 60 -7.73 -6.90 -8.86
N GLY A 61 -6.46 -7.31 -8.74
CA GLY A 61 -5.48 -7.27 -9.83
C GLY A 61 -4.96 -5.86 -10.17
N ALA A 62 -5.32 -4.84 -9.39
CA ALA A 62 -4.81 -3.49 -9.58
C ALA A 62 -3.35 -3.37 -9.12
N SER A 63 -2.59 -2.52 -9.81
CA SER A 63 -1.27 -2.07 -9.36
C SER A 63 -1.38 -0.60 -8.95
N VAL A 64 -1.29 -0.33 -7.66
CA VAL A 64 -1.40 1.02 -7.09
C VAL A 64 -0.03 1.42 -6.55
N VAL A 65 0.44 2.58 -7.01
CA VAL A 65 1.68 3.19 -6.55
C VAL A 65 1.33 4.42 -5.73
N LEU A 66 1.76 4.46 -4.47
CA LEU A 66 1.57 5.58 -3.58
C LEU A 66 2.81 6.47 -3.57
N ARG A 67 2.61 7.76 -3.87
CA ARG A 67 3.65 8.76 -3.70
C ARG A 67 3.47 9.45 -2.35
N CYS A 68 4.42 9.25 -1.47
CA CYS A 68 4.49 9.88 -0.16
C CYS A 68 5.31 11.16 -0.23
N ASP A 69 4.73 12.25 0.27
CA ASP A 69 5.38 13.55 0.35
C ASP A 69 5.72 13.84 1.82
N PRO A 70 7.02 13.85 2.19
CA PRO A 70 7.44 14.09 3.57
C PRO A 70 7.11 15.50 4.06
N SER A 71 7.01 16.48 3.15
CA SER A 71 6.65 17.87 3.51
C SER A 71 5.22 17.98 4.01
N PHE A 72 4.34 17.10 3.52
CA PHE A 72 2.92 17.03 3.89
C PHE A 72 2.58 15.82 4.75
N MET A 73 3.57 14.95 5.05
CA MET A 73 3.40 13.70 5.79
C MET A 73 2.22 12.86 5.27
N ARG A 74 2.05 12.83 3.94
CA ARG A 74 0.88 12.25 3.28
C ARG A 74 1.28 11.44 2.06
N CYS A 75 0.57 10.35 1.83
CA CYS A 75 0.70 9.51 0.65
C CYS A 75 -0.56 9.62 -0.21
N ARG A 76 -0.39 9.71 -1.53
CA ARG A 76 -1.48 9.73 -2.52
C ARG A 76 -1.25 8.66 -3.58
N ALA A 77 -2.33 8.00 -3.97
CA ALA A 77 -2.32 7.08 -5.10
C ALA A 77 -2.12 7.87 -6.39
N ARG A 78 -1.26 7.34 -7.26
CA ARG A 78 -1.00 7.88 -8.60
C ARG A 78 -1.83 7.14 -9.64
#